data_AF-A0A963L1Z9-F1
#
_entry.id   AF-A0A963L1Z9-F1
#
_cell.length_a   1.000
_cell.length_b   1.000
_cell.length_c   1.000
_cell.angle_alpha   90.00
_cell.angle_beta   90.00
_cell.angle_gamma   90.00
#
_symmetry.space_group_name_H-M   'P 1'
#
loop_
_entity.id
_entity.type
_entity.pdbx_description
1 polymer ?
#
loop_
_entity_poly.entity_id
_entity_poly.type
_entity_poly.pdbx_seq_one_letter_code
_entity_poly.pdbx_strand_id
1 'polypeptide(L)'
;MPETDGGTDPHVLRNFAQAWSWRRKLESGEANTIEDLARSAGVTHRMVGRMLKLTYLAPALLEKLLLERVPPTVPIKELAVVADMDWTAQVANLTSD
;
A
#
# COMPACT_ATOMS: atom_id res chain seq x y z
N MET A 1 9.82 -2.39 26.26
CA MET A 1 9.14 -2.36 24.94
C MET A 1 9.89 -1.36 24.08
N PRO A 2 10.15 -1.62 22.79
CA PRO A 2 10.65 -0.53 21.96
C PRO A 2 9.50 0.47 21.83
N GLU A 3 9.73 1.67 22.34
CA GLU A 3 8.93 2.84 22.02
C GLU A 3 9.03 3.01 20.50
N THR A 4 7.94 2.78 19.79
CA THR A 4 7.84 3.23 18.40
C THR A 4 7.73 4.75 18.48
N ASP A 5 8.88 5.41 18.39
CA ASP A 5 8.98 6.83 18.05
C ASP A 5 7.97 7.13 16.95
N GLY A 6 7.18 8.22 17.08
CA GLY A 6 6.00 8.55 16.26
C GLY A 6 6.25 8.79 14.76
N GLY A 7 6.95 7.88 14.08
CA GLY A 7 7.10 7.80 12.65
C GLY A 7 6.34 6.60 12.07
N THR A 8 6.03 6.68 10.77
CA THR A 8 5.38 5.60 10.02
C THR A 8 6.10 4.29 10.25
N ASP A 9 5.35 3.25 10.63
CA ASP A 9 5.87 1.89 10.79
C ASP A 9 6.73 1.50 9.57
N PRO A 10 8.01 1.13 9.76
CA PRO A 10 8.89 0.71 8.67
C PRO A 10 8.30 -0.40 7.80
N HIS A 11 7.41 -1.24 8.33
CA HIS A 11 6.70 -2.25 7.56
C HIS A 11 5.70 -1.63 6.58
N VAL A 12 5.00 -0.56 6.96
CA VAL A 12 4.11 0.19 6.07
C VAL A 12 4.91 0.75 4.91
N LEU A 13 5.99 1.48 5.19
CA LEU A 13 6.85 2.07 4.15
C LEU A 13 7.42 1.02 3.18
N ARG A 14 7.87 -0.13 3.70
CA ARG A 14 8.34 -1.25 2.86
C ARG A 14 7.27 -1.80 1.94
N ASN A 15 6.03 -1.93 2.42
CA ASN A 15 4.91 -2.39 1.61
C ASN A 15 4.59 -1.40 0.48
N PHE A 16 4.55 -0.09 0.78
CA PHE A 16 4.39 0.95 -0.23
C PHE A 16 5.56 0.92 -1.24
N ALA A 17 6.81 0.88 -0.80
CA ALA A 17 7.96 0.78 -1.71
C ALA A 17 7.87 -0.45 -2.62
N GLN A 18 7.47 -1.61 -2.08
CA GLN A 18 7.30 -2.85 -2.83
C GLN A 18 6.18 -2.75 -3.87
N ALA A 19 5.04 -2.16 -3.50
CA ALA A 19 3.91 -1.95 -4.40
C ALA A 19 4.32 -1.11 -5.63
N TRP A 20 5.02 0.01 -5.43
CA TRP A 20 5.50 0.86 -6.53
C TRP A 20 6.60 0.18 -7.34
N SER A 21 7.49 -0.58 -6.70
CA SER A 21 8.48 -1.38 -7.41
C SER A 21 7.80 -2.35 -8.38
N TRP A 22 6.81 -3.11 -7.91
CA TRP A 22 6.05 -4.04 -8.76
C TRP A 22 5.27 -3.35 -9.87
N ARG A 23 4.63 -2.22 -9.58
CA ARG A 23 3.95 -1.41 -10.61
C ARG A 23 4.93 -0.97 -11.70
N ARG A 24 6.11 -0.45 -11.33
CA ARG A 24 7.14 -0.07 -12.30
C ARG A 24 7.63 -1.23 -13.14
N LYS A 25 7.73 -2.45 -12.57
CA LYS A 25 8.10 -3.66 -13.32
C LYS A 25 7.05 -4.04 -14.37
N LEU A 26 5.77 -3.87 -14.06
CA LEU A 26 4.69 -4.08 -15.03
C LEU A 26 4.70 -2.99 -16.11
N GLU A 27 4.88 -1.73 -15.72
CA GLU A 27 4.91 -0.59 -16.64
C GLU A 27 6.14 -0.64 -17.57
N SER A 28 7.28 -1.15 -17.11
CA SER A 28 8.50 -1.30 -17.90
C SER A 28 8.54 -2.57 -18.76
N GLY A 29 7.63 -3.52 -18.52
CA GLY A 29 7.68 -4.85 -19.12
C GLY A 29 8.73 -5.80 -18.53
N GLU A 30 9.39 -5.45 -17.41
CA GLU A 30 10.26 -6.38 -16.67
C GLU A 30 9.46 -7.57 -16.11
N ALA A 31 8.19 -7.34 -15.77
CA ALA A 31 7.19 -8.37 -15.52
C ALA A 31 6.01 -8.18 -16.48
N ASN A 32 5.50 -9.26 -17.07
CA ASN A 32 4.38 -9.17 -18.02
C ASN A 32 3.03 -9.39 -17.34
N THR A 33 3.02 -10.11 -16.23
CA THR A 33 1.79 -10.50 -15.52
C THR A 33 1.94 -10.39 -14.00
N ILE A 34 0.79 -10.41 -13.31
CA ILE A 34 0.77 -10.48 -11.84
C ILE A 34 1.33 -11.85 -11.37
N GLU A 35 1.14 -12.91 -12.15
CA GLU A 35 1.73 -14.23 -11.94
C GLU A 35 3.26 -14.21 -12.01
N ASP A 36 3.87 -13.45 -12.91
CA ASP A 36 5.33 -13.29 -12.99
C ASP A 36 5.90 -12.63 -11.74
N LEU A 37 5.23 -11.58 -11.26
CA LEU A 37 5.58 -10.92 -10.00
C LEU A 37 5.43 -11.87 -8.80
N ALA A 38 4.34 -12.63 -8.76
CA ALA A 38 4.08 -13.59 -7.68
C ALA A 38 5.17 -14.67 -7.62
N ARG A 39 5.53 -15.24 -8.78
CA ARG A 39 6.57 -16.25 -8.91
C ARG A 39 7.94 -15.71 -8.51
N SER A 40 8.32 -14.53 -9.02
CA SER A 40 9.64 -13.94 -8.74
C SER A 40 9.83 -13.54 -7.29
N ALA A 41 8.76 -13.10 -6.61
CA ALA A 41 8.82 -12.71 -5.20
C ALA A 41 8.54 -13.86 -4.21
N GLY A 42 8.15 -15.05 -4.69
CA GLY A 42 7.80 -16.17 -3.82
C GLY A 42 6.50 -15.96 -3.03
N VAL A 43 5.54 -15.25 -3.63
CA VAL A 43 4.28 -14.84 -3.00
C VAL A 43 3.07 -15.31 -3.80
N THR A 44 1.88 -15.18 -3.23
CA THR A 44 0.64 -15.51 -3.95
C THR A 44 0.23 -14.39 -4.90
N HIS A 45 -0.40 -14.72 -6.03
CA HIS A 45 -1.04 -13.74 -6.92
C HIS A 45 -1.96 -12.80 -6.12
N ARG A 46 -2.81 -13.35 -5.24
CA ARG A 46 -3.69 -12.55 -4.36
C ARG A 46 -2.93 -11.50 -3.54
N MET A 47 -1.72 -11.81 -3.06
CA MET A 47 -0.90 -10.84 -2.32
C MET A 47 -0.37 -9.73 -3.23
N VAL A 48 0.08 -10.06 -4.45
CA VAL A 48 0.54 -9.07 -5.42
C VAL A 48 -0.59 -8.12 -5.81
N GLY A 49 -1.77 -8.66 -6.15
CA GLY A 49 -2.94 -7.85 -6.49
C GLY A 49 -3.32 -6.91 -5.35
N ARG A 50 -3.32 -7.40 -4.11
CA ARG A 50 -3.57 -6.57 -2.93
C ARG A 50 -2.55 -5.44 -2.77
N MET A 51 -1.27 -5.73 -3.01
CA MET A 51 -0.20 -4.76 -2.87
C MET A 51 -0.28 -3.68 -3.95
N LEU A 52 -0.55 -4.06 -5.20
CA LEU A 52 -0.71 -3.12 -6.31
C LEU A 52 -1.87 -2.13 -6.09
N LYS A 53 -2.96 -2.56 -5.42
CA LYS A 53 -4.05 -1.67 -5.02
C LYS A 53 -3.61 -0.48 -4.17
N LEU A 54 -2.58 -0.67 -3.33
CA LEU A 54 -2.05 0.43 -2.50
C LEU A 54 -1.48 1.59 -3.31
N THR A 55 -1.11 1.34 -4.57
CA THR A 55 -0.61 2.40 -5.48
C THR A 55 -1.72 3.31 -6.03
N TYR A 56 -2.99 2.98 -5.75
CA TYR A 56 -4.18 3.72 -6.20
C TYR A 56 -4.92 4.46 -5.08
N LEU A 57 -4.34 4.49 -3.88
CA LEU A 57 -4.88 5.29 -2.79
C LEU A 57 -4.94 6.78 -3.18
N ALA A 58 -5.93 7.48 -2.63
CA ALA A 58 -6.09 8.92 -2.81
C ALA A 58 -4.79 9.65 -2.43
N PRO A 59 -4.36 10.68 -3.19
CA PRO A 59 -3.14 11.42 -2.90
C PRO A 59 -3.09 11.97 -1.46
N ALA A 60 -4.22 12.50 -0.96
CA ALA A 60 -4.33 13.00 0.41
C ALA A 60 -4.10 11.90 1.47
N LEU A 61 -4.54 10.68 1.20
CA LEU A 61 -4.32 9.53 2.08
C LEU A 61 -2.85 9.09 2.05
N LEU A 62 -2.20 9.09 0.88
CA LEU A 62 -0.76 8.82 0.77
C LEU A 62 0.07 9.88 1.49
N GLU A 63 -0.28 11.16 1.37
CA GLU A 63 0.37 12.26 2.09
C GLU A 63 0.29 12.04 3.61
N LYS A 64 -0.89 11.68 4.14
CA LYS A 64 -1.05 11.36 5.56
C LYS A 64 -0.16 10.21 6.03
N LEU A 65 -0.14 9.11 5.28
CA LEU A 65 0.61 7.91 5.67
C LEU A 65 2.13 8.08 5.53
N LEU A 66 2.58 8.75 4.46
CA LEU A 66 3.99 8.77 4.06
C LEU A 66 4.71 10.05 4.49
N LEU A 67 4.03 11.20 4.47
CA LEU A 67 4.61 12.51 4.77
C LEU A 67 4.27 12.97 6.19
N GLU A 68 2.98 12.99 6.54
CA GLU A 68 2.54 13.34 7.91
C GLU A 68 2.82 12.23 8.92
N ARG A 69 3.21 11.04 8.43
CA ARG A 69 3.54 9.85 9.23
C ARG A 69 2.44 9.38 10.18
N VAL A 70 1.18 9.65 9.81
CA VAL A 70 0.02 9.17 10.54
C VAL A 70 -0.08 7.65 10.35
N PRO A 71 0.01 6.83 11.40
CA PRO A 71 -0.15 5.39 11.27
C PRO A 71 -1.56 5.06 10.79
N PRO A 72 -1.73 4.07 9.90
CA PRO A 72 -3.06 3.65 9.51
C PRO A 72 -3.78 3.04 10.71
N THR A 73 -5.06 3.39 10.87
CA THR A 73 -5.94 2.80 11.90
C THR A 73 -6.31 1.36 11.60
N VAL A 74 -6.07 0.92 10.35
CA VAL A 74 -6.35 -0.43 9.86
C VAL A 74 -5.08 -1.12 9.34
N PRO A 75 -4.99 -2.45 9.40
CA PRO A 75 -3.90 -3.19 8.78
C PRO A 75 -3.75 -2.91 7.28
N ILE A 76 -2.53 -3.07 6.75
CA ILE A 76 -2.23 -2.95 5.29
C ILE A 76 -3.19 -3.76 4.40
N LYS A 77 -3.62 -4.93 4.88
CA LYS A 77 -4.57 -5.77 4.14
C LYS A 77 -5.93 -5.11 3.92
N GLU A 78 -6.35 -4.26 4.86
CA GLU A 78 -7.60 -3.51 4.84
C GLU A 78 -7.43 -2.18 4.10
N LEU A 79 -6.25 -1.55 4.12
CA LEU A 79 -5.94 -0.43 3.23
C LEU A 79 -6.12 -0.77 1.74
N ALA A 80 -5.86 -2.01 1.35
CA ALA A 80 -6.11 -2.45 -0.01
C ALA A 80 -7.60 -2.60 -0.37
N VAL A 81 -8.48 -2.72 0.64
CA VAL A 81 -9.94 -2.64 0.46
C VAL A 81 -10.36 -1.18 0.38
N VAL A 82 -9.77 -0.31 1.21
CA VAL A 82 -9.96 1.15 1.11
C VAL A 82 -9.59 1.65 -0.29
N ALA A 83 -8.52 1.13 -0.89
CA ALA A 83 -8.12 1.47 -2.25
C ALA A 83 -9.17 1.17 -3.34
N ASP A 84 -10.16 0.31 -3.07
CA ASP A 84 -11.26 0.04 -3.99
C ASP A 84 -12.42 1.07 -3.86
N MET A 85 -12.40 1.93 -2.84
CA MET A 85 -13.41 2.96 -2.60
C MET A 85 -13.12 4.23 -3.42
N ASP A 86 -14.13 5.08 -3.58
CA ASP A 86 -13.90 6.43 -4.13
C ASP A 86 -13.00 7.26 -3.20
N TRP A 87 -12.25 8.20 -3.77
CA TRP A 87 -11.26 8.97 -3.01
C TRP A 87 -11.84 9.78 -1.85
N THR A 88 -13.09 10.25 -1.96
CA THR A 88 -13.76 10.98 -0.88
C THR A 88 -14.03 10.05 0.31
N ALA A 89 -14.53 8.85 0.05
CA ALA A 89 -14.74 7.80 1.03
C ALA A 89 -13.40 7.30 1.62
N GLN A 90 -12.34 7.21 0.82
CA GLN A 90 -11.00 6.85 1.31
C GLN A 90 -10.52 7.81 2.39
N VAL A 91 -10.63 9.12 2.15
CA VAL A 91 -10.19 10.15 3.09
C VAL A 91 -11.06 10.16 4.36
N ALA A 92 -12.38 9.99 4.22
CA ALA A 92 -13.31 9.97 5.35
C ALA A 92 -13.06 8.80 6.33
N ASN A 93 -12.58 7.65 5.83
CA ASN A 93 -12.25 6.49 6.66
C ASN A 93 -11.01 6.71 7.55
N LEU A 94 -10.19 7.73 7.31
CA LEU A 94 -9.07 8.08 8.21
C LEU A 94 -9.44 9.07 9.29
N THR A 95 -10.51 9.84 9.10
CA THR A 95 -10.90 10.94 9.99
C THR A 95 -11.98 10.56 10.99
N SER A 96 -12.42 9.30 11.00
CA SER A 96 -13.41 8.84 11.98
C SER A 96 -12.70 8.37 13.24
N ASP A 97 -12.72 9.24 14.26
CA ASP A 97 -12.52 8.90 15.68
C ASP A 97 -13.70 8.07 16.23
#